data_AF-A0A0N7A0A2-F1
#
_entry.id   AF-A0A0N7A0A2-F1
#
_cell.length_a   1.000
_cell.length_b   1.000
_cell.length_c   1.000
_cell.angle_alpha   90.00
_cell.angle_beta   90.00
_cell.angle_gamma   90.00
#
_symmetry.space_group_name_H-M   'P 1'
#
loop_
_entity.id
_entity.type
_entity.pdbx_description
1 polymer ?
#
loop_
_entity_poly.entity_id
_entity_poly.type
_entity_poly.pdbx_seq_one_letter_code
_entity_poly.pdbx_strand_id
1 'polypeptide(L)'
;MGRVEPVSWLDDVVRALVDQVPCNDRDVYRDDLVSWDTMRGYDCVAGTSTTSIRVYSHSEAVDQLVDEWSDTLGSGRAGRRGDHWIIVGPEEVVSKISAPADDPEIAFLDRHGAEPTQREEYLTTCARFAVDEMSRRIRREKTEKADAQYYEQLFPSVAGEIRSVVPEDEIAKVRAERDEDRWPSMLSRFGPQVKHLCADAARRLSHSPTSVEER
;
A
#
# COMPACT_ATOMS: atom_id res chain seq x y z
N MET A 1 9.41 -3.12 -19.59
CA MET A 1 9.99 -4.07 -18.61
C MET A 1 10.74 -3.22 -17.60
N GLY A 2 10.04 -2.74 -16.56
CA GLY A 2 10.65 -1.98 -15.47
C GLY A 2 11.61 -2.88 -14.69
N ARG A 3 12.74 -2.33 -14.22
CA ARG A 3 13.62 -3.06 -13.31
C ARG A 3 12.96 -3.10 -11.95
N VAL A 4 12.91 -4.28 -11.34
CA VAL A 4 12.53 -4.43 -9.93
C VAL A 4 13.75 -4.01 -9.11
N GLU A 5 13.66 -2.90 -8.39
CA GLU A 5 14.73 -2.46 -7.50
C GLU A 5 14.78 -3.36 -6.24
N PRO A 6 15.98 -3.65 -5.69
CA PRO A 6 16.11 -4.49 -4.51
C PRO A 6 15.50 -3.80 -3.29
N VAL A 7 14.94 -4.57 -2.36
CA VAL A 7 14.31 -4.07 -1.13
C VAL A 7 15.21 -3.11 -0.33
N SER A 8 16.52 -3.31 -0.35
CA SER A 8 17.49 -2.43 0.32
C SER A 8 17.49 -1.01 -0.24
N TRP A 9 17.25 -0.84 -1.55
CA TRP A 9 17.22 0.48 -2.18
C TRP A 9 16.01 1.29 -1.68
N LEU A 10 14.83 0.67 -1.55
CA LEU A 10 13.65 1.33 -0.94
C LEU A 10 13.95 1.83 0.47
N ASP A 11 14.62 1.00 1.28
CA ASP A 11 14.97 1.33 2.66
C ASP A 11 16.01 2.47 2.75
N ASP A 12 16.82 2.67 1.71
CA ASP A 12 17.80 3.75 1.63
C ASP A 12 17.15 5.05 1.15
N VAL A 13 16.32 5.00 0.11
CA VAL A 13 15.58 6.15 -0.41
C VAL A 13 14.60 6.69 0.64
N VAL A 14 13.80 5.82 1.27
CA VAL A 14 12.83 6.26 2.28
C VAL A 14 13.53 6.91 3.47
N ARG A 15 14.72 6.42 3.86
CA ARG A 15 15.50 6.98 4.97
C ARG A 15 16.05 8.36 4.59
N ALA A 16 16.59 8.51 3.39
CA ALA A 16 17.07 9.79 2.88
C ALA A 16 15.96 10.87 2.87
N LEU A 17 14.71 10.48 2.61
CA LEU A 17 13.57 11.39 2.66
C LEU A 17 13.11 11.68 4.10
N VAL A 18 12.98 10.65 4.94
CA VAL A 18 12.50 10.76 6.33
C VAL A 18 13.45 11.59 7.19
N ASP A 19 14.77 11.48 6.99
CA ASP A 19 15.78 12.21 7.78
C ASP A 19 15.70 13.74 7.59
N GLN A 20 14.92 14.21 6.61
CA GLN A 20 14.70 15.63 6.32
C GLN A 20 13.41 16.18 6.95
N VAL A 21 12.58 15.32 7.57
CA VAL A 21 11.26 15.67 8.08
C VAL A 21 11.24 15.53 9.61
N PRO A 22 10.60 16.45 10.36
CA PRO A 22 10.41 16.30 11.80
C PRO A 22 9.50 15.10 12.10
N CYS A 23 10.09 13.96 12.46
CA CYS A 23 9.42 12.66 12.54
C CYS A 23 9.54 12.01 13.94
N ASN A 24 9.22 12.77 14.99
CA ASN A 24 9.37 12.31 16.39
C ASN A 24 8.34 11.24 16.77
N ASP A 25 7.10 11.38 16.32
CA ASP A 25 6.08 10.34 16.33
C ASP A 25 5.86 9.90 14.88
N ARG A 26 5.82 8.58 14.66
CA ARG A 26 5.78 8.04 13.31
C ARG A 26 5.13 6.68 13.22
N ASP A 27 4.35 6.52 12.16
CA ASP A 27 3.82 5.25 11.72
C ASP A 27 4.70 4.71 10.60
N VAL A 28 5.20 3.47 10.78
CA VAL A 28 6.14 2.85 9.84
C VAL A 28 5.40 1.88 8.94
N TYR A 29 5.46 2.12 7.64
CA TYR A 29 4.90 1.26 6.60
C TYR A 29 6.01 0.41 5.99
N ARG A 30 5.97 -0.90 6.30
CA ARG A 30 6.86 -1.89 5.70
C ARG A 30 6.33 -2.42 4.37
N ASP A 31 5.11 -2.09 4.03
CA ASP A 31 4.52 -2.36 2.73
C ASP A 31 3.22 -1.57 2.56
N ASP A 32 2.73 -1.49 1.33
CA ASP A 32 1.44 -0.91 0.99
C ASP A 32 0.41 -2.03 0.88
N LEU A 33 -0.50 -2.13 1.85
CA LEU A 33 -1.52 -3.17 1.84
C LEU A 33 -2.70 -2.85 0.90
N VAL A 34 -2.71 -1.69 0.26
CA VAL A 34 -3.79 -1.27 -0.66
C VAL A 34 -3.31 -1.05 -2.10
N SER A 35 -2.07 -1.47 -2.40
CA SER A 35 -1.45 -1.44 -3.73
C SER A 35 -0.75 -2.78 -4.04
N TRP A 36 -0.64 -3.12 -5.32
CA TRP A 36 0.07 -4.31 -5.81
C TRP A 36 1.58 -4.25 -5.56
N ASP A 37 2.16 -3.06 -5.52
CA ASP A 37 3.61 -2.88 -5.53
C ASP A 37 4.22 -2.86 -4.12
N THR A 38 5.46 -3.35 -3.97
CA THR A 38 6.17 -3.30 -2.69
C THR A 38 6.57 -1.86 -2.35
N MET A 39 6.29 -1.46 -1.10
CA MET A 39 6.47 -0.08 -0.66
C MET A 39 7.25 0.02 0.66
N ARG A 40 7.91 1.15 0.87
CA ARG A 40 8.39 1.63 2.17
C ARG A 40 7.89 3.04 2.43
N GLY A 41 7.44 3.30 3.63
CA GLY A 41 6.82 4.58 3.92
C GLY A 41 6.74 4.91 5.38
N TYR A 42 6.48 6.18 5.63
CA TYR A 42 6.30 6.73 6.97
C TYR A 42 5.19 7.76 6.94
N ASP A 43 4.36 7.77 7.98
CA ASP A 43 3.59 8.95 8.33
C ASP A 43 4.25 9.61 9.53
N CYS A 44 4.89 10.75 9.30
CA CYS A 44 5.54 11.56 10.33
C CYS A 44 4.51 12.53 10.92
N VAL A 45 4.16 12.35 12.19
CA VAL A 45 3.10 13.09 12.87
C VAL A 45 3.70 14.21 13.71
N ALA A 46 3.25 15.44 13.47
CA ALA A 46 3.65 16.64 14.17
C ALA A 46 2.41 17.46 14.58
N GLY A 47 1.92 17.25 15.80
CA GLY A 47 0.68 17.87 16.26
C GLY A 47 -0.52 17.32 15.48
N THR A 48 -1.28 18.21 14.82
CA THR A 48 -2.41 17.84 13.95
C THR A 48 -2.00 17.65 12.48
N SER A 49 -0.72 17.79 12.17
CA SER A 49 -0.20 17.75 10.81
C SER A 49 0.56 16.45 10.57
N THR A 50 0.30 15.81 9.43
CA THR A 50 0.99 14.60 9.00
C THR A 50 1.73 14.86 7.69
N THR A 51 3.00 14.47 7.66
CA THR A 51 3.80 14.34 6.44
C THR A 51 3.93 12.87 6.09
N SER A 52 3.33 12.48 4.99
CA SER A 52 3.32 11.11 4.49
C SER A 52 4.36 10.96 3.40
N ILE A 53 5.22 9.97 3.56
CA ILE A 53 6.31 9.62 2.64
C ILE A 53 6.06 8.19 2.18
N ARG A 54 6.10 7.94 0.87
CA ARG A 54 5.96 6.60 0.28
C ARG A 54 7.01 6.44 -0.81
N VAL A 55 7.64 5.26 -0.85
CA VAL A 55 8.63 4.86 -1.86
C VAL A 55 8.25 3.48 -2.36
N TYR A 56 8.07 3.36 -3.67
CA TYR A 56 7.57 2.19 -4.37
C TYR A 56 8.71 1.51 -5.15
N SER A 57 8.55 0.23 -5.47
CA SER A 57 9.56 -0.52 -6.25
C SER A 57 9.46 -0.27 -7.74
N HIS A 58 8.29 0.20 -8.20
CA HIS A 58 8.00 0.48 -9.60
C HIS A 58 7.45 1.90 -9.74
N SER A 59 7.98 2.64 -10.71
CA SER A 59 7.53 4.00 -11.01
C SER A 59 6.05 4.08 -11.40
N GLU A 60 5.54 3.02 -12.03
CA GLU A 60 4.16 2.88 -12.46
C GLU A 60 3.19 2.92 -11.27
N ALA A 61 3.60 2.42 -10.10
CA ALA A 61 2.79 2.47 -8.89
C ALA A 61 2.62 3.92 -8.39
N VAL A 62 3.65 4.76 -8.49
CA VAL A 62 3.54 6.19 -8.15
C VAL A 62 2.59 6.90 -9.11
N ASP A 63 2.74 6.64 -10.41
CA ASP A 63 1.89 7.23 -11.45
C ASP A 63 0.41 6.85 -11.28
N GLN A 64 0.11 5.63 -10.82
CA GLN A 64 -1.24 5.16 -10.52
C GLN A 64 -1.85 5.82 -9.27
N LEU A 65 -1.02 6.30 -8.34
CA LEU A 65 -1.46 6.87 -7.07
C LEU A 65 -1.52 8.41 -7.08
N VAL A 66 -0.85 9.08 -8.01
CA VAL A 66 -0.83 10.56 -8.06
C VAL A 66 -2.23 11.16 -8.02
N ASP A 67 -3.19 10.55 -8.71
CA ASP A 67 -4.57 11.04 -8.75
C ASP A 67 -5.24 10.92 -7.38
N GLU A 68 -5.11 9.77 -6.71
CA GLU A 68 -5.64 9.53 -5.36
C GLU A 68 -5.07 10.55 -4.34
N TRP A 69 -3.82 10.96 -4.52
CA TRP A 69 -3.15 11.90 -3.62
C TRP A 69 -3.40 13.36 -4.01
N SER A 70 -3.72 13.65 -5.27
CA SER A 70 -3.97 15.01 -5.75
C SER A 70 -5.13 15.69 -5.01
N ASP A 71 -6.15 14.91 -4.64
CA ASP A 71 -7.29 15.36 -3.83
C ASP A 71 -6.90 15.77 -2.41
N THR A 72 -5.73 15.35 -1.93
CA THR A 72 -5.20 15.71 -0.60
C THR A 72 -4.36 17.00 -0.61
N LEU A 73 -4.16 17.60 -1.80
CA LEU A 73 -3.43 18.85 -1.98
C LEU A 73 -4.32 20.07 -1.77
N GLY A 74 -3.74 21.18 -1.30
CA GLY A 74 -4.47 22.41 -0.98
C GLY A 74 -4.56 22.71 0.51
N SER A 75 -5.09 23.88 0.88
CA SER A 75 -5.23 24.35 2.27
C SER A 75 -3.95 24.28 3.12
N GLY A 76 -2.80 24.61 2.53
CA GLY A 76 -1.49 24.58 3.20
C GLY A 76 -0.78 23.23 3.16
N ARG A 77 -1.30 22.26 2.41
CA ARG A 77 -0.62 21.01 2.06
C ARG A 77 0.00 21.10 0.67
N ALA A 78 1.21 20.57 0.52
CA ALA A 78 1.92 20.45 -0.74
C ALA A 78 2.36 19.00 -0.97
N GLY A 79 2.53 18.65 -2.24
CA GLY A 79 3.02 17.35 -2.69
C GLY A 79 4.27 17.51 -3.54
N ARG A 80 5.22 16.58 -3.39
CA ARG A 80 6.41 16.43 -4.24
C ARG A 80 6.63 14.96 -4.55
N ARG A 81 7.25 14.66 -5.69
CA ARG A 81 7.49 13.29 -6.12
C ARG A 81 8.75 13.15 -6.97
N GLY A 82 9.23 11.92 -7.08
CA GLY A 82 10.13 11.46 -8.13
C GLY A 82 9.46 10.39 -8.99
N ASP A 83 10.26 9.54 -9.60
CA ASP A 83 9.74 8.38 -10.33
C ASP A 83 9.18 7.34 -9.36
N HIS A 84 9.83 7.07 -8.22
CA HIS A 84 9.42 6.00 -7.29
C HIS A 84 9.00 6.49 -5.90
N TRP A 85 9.05 7.79 -5.64
CA TRP A 85 8.67 8.31 -4.33
C TRP A 85 7.64 9.44 -4.44
N ILE A 86 6.82 9.57 -3.41
CA ILE A 86 5.85 10.64 -3.24
C ILE A 86 5.85 11.09 -1.77
N ILE A 87 5.80 12.40 -1.57
CA ILE A 87 5.69 13.02 -0.24
C ILE A 87 4.56 14.04 -0.27
N VAL A 88 3.65 13.95 0.69
CA VAL A 88 2.58 14.95 0.88
C VAL A 88 2.50 15.34 2.35
N GLY A 89 2.40 16.65 2.62
CA GLY A 89 2.40 17.18 3.99
C GLY A 89 2.29 18.70 4.00
N PRO A 90 2.55 19.36 5.14
CA PRO A 90 2.57 20.82 5.24
C PRO A 90 3.56 21.44 4.25
N GLU A 91 3.13 22.49 3.54
CA GLU A 91 3.94 23.14 2.49
C GLU A 91 5.31 23.61 3.01
N GLU A 92 5.35 24.18 4.21
CA GLU A 92 6.56 24.66 4.89
C GLU A 92 7.59 23.56 5.22
N VAL A 93 7.16 22.30 5.25
CA VAL A 93 8.02 21.12 5.44
C VAL A 93 8.41 20.57 4.07
N VAL A 94 7.41 20.27 3.24
CA VAL A 94 7.60 19.60 1.94
C VAL A 94 8.46 20.44 0.98
N SER A 95 8.31 21.76 0.97
CA SER A 95 9.10 22.66 0.12
C SER A 95 10.61 22.66 0.41
N LYS A 96 11.03 22.19 1.59
CA LYS A 96 12.44 22.16 2.01
C LYS A 96 13.15 20.84 1.73
N ILE A 97 12.41 19.81 1.34
CA ILE A 97 12.96 18.47 1.10
C ILE A 97 13.88 18.51 -0.14
N SER A 98 14.96 17.77 -0.12
CA SER A 98 15.82 17.54 -1.28
C SER A 98 15.54 16.16 -1.82
N ALA A 99 15.37 16.06 -3.15
CA ALA A 99 15.18 14.78 -3.81
C ALA A 99 16.42 13.87 -3.60
N PRO A 100 16.23 12.55 -3.49
CA PRO A 100 17.32 11.59 -3.55
C PRO A 100 18.12 11.75 -4.85
N ALA A 101 19.44 11.58 -4.79
CA ALA A 101 20.31 11.80 -5.96
C ALA A 101 20.01 10.85 -7.12
N ASP A 102 19.65 9.60 -6.81
CA ASP A 102 19.38 8.54 -7.78
C ASP A 102 17.89 8.47 -8.23
N ASP A 103 17.02 9.30 -7.65
CA ASP A 103 15.61 9.42 -8.04
C ASP A 103 15.15 10.89 -7.92
N PRO A 104 15.49 11.73 -8.92
CA PRO A 104 15.30 13.16 -8.86
C PRO A 104 13.82 13.56 -8.87
N GLU A 105 13.54 14.78 -8.40
CA GLU A 105 12.19 15.33 -8.43
C GLU A 105 11.68 15.52 -9.87
N ILE A 106 10.42 15.19 -10.07
CA ILE A 106 9.65 15.49 -11.27
C ILE A 106 8.39 16.28 -10.92
N ALA A 107 7.76 16.94 -11.88
CA ALA A 107 6.56 17.70 -11.56
C ALA A 107 5.43 16.77 -11.13
N PHE A 108 4.70 17.18 -10.09
CA PHE A 108 3.75 16.31 -9.42
C PHE A 108 2.65 15.77 -10.33
N LEU A 109 2.19 16.58 -11.28
CA LEU A 109 1.12 16.28 -12.22
C LEU A 109 1.63 15.96 -13.64
N ASP A 110 2.95 15.88 -13.86
CA ASP A 110 3.50 15.69 -15.22
C ASP A 110 3.28 14.27 -15.76
N ARG A 111 2.90 13.30 -14.90
CA ARG A 111 2.53 11.94 -15.28
C ARG A 111 1.26 11.51 -14.55
N HIS A 112 0.18 11.39 -15.31
CA HIS A 112 -1.01 10.62 -14.98
C HIS A 112 -0.94 9.38 -15.87
N GLY A 113 -0.30 8.31 -15.37
CA GLY A 113 0.71 7.66 -16.21
C GLY A 113 0.39 6.29 -16.81
N ALA A 114 -0.33 5.40 -16.12
CA ALA A 114 -0.65 4.10 -16.68
C ALA A 114 -1.90 3.53 -16.03
N GLU A 115 -2.90 3.18 -16.83
CA GLU A 115 -3.95 2.28 -16.35
C GLU A 115 -3.28 1.00 -15.82
N PRO A 116 -3.66 0.53 -14.61
CA PRO A 116 -3.10 -0.69 -14.09
C PRO A 116 -3.36 -1.84 -15.07
N THR A 117 -2.38 -2.70 -15.25
CA THR A 117 -2.63 -3.94 -16.00
C THR A 117 -3.70 -4.76 -15.26
N GLN A 118 -4.41 -5.64 -15.96
CA GLN A 118 -5.39 -6.54 -15.30
C GLN A 118 -4.77 -7.33 -14.14
N ARG A 119 -3.48 -7.64 -14.23
CA ARG A 119 -2.75 -8.30 -13.15
C ARG A 119 -2.54 -7.37 -11.95
N GLU A 120 -2.13 -6.13 -12.19
CA GLU A 120 -1.94 -5.13 -11.13
C GLU A 120 -3.28 -4.81 -10.45
N GLU A 121 -4.35 -4.61 -11.21
CA GLU A 121 -5.69 -4.39 -10.69
C GLU A 121 -6.17 -5.57 -9.83
N TYR A 122 -5.95 -6.81 -10.30
CA TYR A 122 -6.27 -8.01 -9.52
C TYR A 122 -5.50 -8.05 -8.20
N LEU A 123 -4.18 -7.80 -8.23
CA LEU A 123 -3.33 -7.85 -7.04
C LEU A 123 -3.70 -6.74 -6.03
N THR A 124 -3.93 -5.52 -6.51
CA THR A 124 -4.41 -4.39 -5.71
C THR A 124 -5.76 -4.73 -5.06
N THR A 125 -6.72 -5.24 -5.83
CA THR A 125 -8.05 -5.59 -5.31
C THR A 125 -7.98 -6.71 -4.29
N CYS A 126 -7.16 -7.73 -4.54
CA CYS A 126 -6.92 -8.82 -3.58
C CYS A 126 -6.28 -8.31 -2.28
N ALA A 127 -5.29 -7.41 -2.38
CA ALA A 127 -4.64 -6.82 -1.20
C ALA A 127 -5.63 -5.98 -0.38
N ARG A 128 -6.45 -5.15 -1.04
CA ARG A 128 -7.54 -4.38 -0.40
C ARG A 128 -8.55 -5.31 0.29
N PHE A 129 -8.98 -6.39 -0.37
CA PHE A 129 -9.82 -7.41 0.26
C PHE A 129 -9.15 -8.03 1.49
N ALA A 130 -7.85 -8.30 1.44
CA ALA A 130 -7.13 -8.85 2.57
C ALA A 130 -7.09 -7.90 3.77
N VAL A 131 -6.92 -6.58 3.54
CA VAL A 131 -7.03 -5.55 4.58
C VAL A 131 -8.42 -5.50 5.18
N ASP A 132 -9.46 -5.61 4.35
CA ASP A 132 -10.83 -5.62 4.83
C ASP A 132 -11.11 -6.83 5.73
N GLU A 133 -10.61 -8.02 5.35
CA GLU A 133 -10.70 -9.21 6.19
C GLU A 133 -9.92 -9.07 7.51
N MET A 134 -8.73 -8.46 7.48
CA MET A 134 -7.98 -8.15 8.71
C MET A 134 -8.76 -7.18 9.60
N SER A 135 -9.33 -6.12 9.02
CA SER A 135 -10.12 -5.11 9.72
C SER A 135 -11.38 -5.71 10.34
N ARG A 136 -12.11 -6.56 9.60
CA ARG A 136 -13.24 -7.33 10.12
C ARG A 136 -12.84 -8.20 11.30
N ARG A 137 -11.69 -8.88 11.23
CA ARG A 137 -11.17 -9.68 12.37
C ARG A 137 -10.82 -8.81 13.59
N ILE A 138 -10.22 -7.64 13.37
CA ILE A 138 -9.94 -6.68 14.45
C ILE A 138 -11.26 -6.24 15.11
N ARG A 139 -12.26 -5.85 14.33
CA ARG A 139 -13.58 -5.41 14.80
C ARG A 139 -14.52 -6.54 15.26
N ARG A 140 -14.14 -7.81 15.05
CA ARG A 140 -14.95 -9.02 15.31
C ARG A 140 -16.26 -9.06 14.52
N GLU A 141 -16.22 -8.51 13.32
CA GLU A 141 -17.32 -8.53 12.38
C GLU A 141 -17.34 -9.86 11.61
N LYS A 142 -18.53 -10.26 11.15
CA LYS A 142 -18.70 -11.43 10.30
C LYS A 142 -18.84 -10.96 8.86
N THR A 143 -18.15 -11.60 7.94
CA THR A 143 -18.39 -11.45 6.50
C THR A 143 -19.77 -12.04 6.18
N GLU A 144 -20.60 -11.29 5.47
CA GLU A 144 -21.88 -11.81 5.01
C GLU A 144 -21.67 -12.99 4.05
N LYS A 145 -22.63 -13.92 4.01
CA LYS A 145 -22.47 -15.16 3.23
C LYS A 145 -22.33 -14.87 1.73
N ALA A 146 -23.08 -13.90 1.21
CA ALA A 146 -23.03 -13.51 -0.20
C ALA A 146 -21.66 -12.97 -0.58
N ASP A 147 -21.12 -12.05 0.23
CA ASP A 147 -19.80 -11.47 0.05
C ASP A 147 -18.70 -12.54 0.15
N ALA A 148 -18.79 -13.43 1.14
CA ALA A 148 -17.83 -14.53 1.28
C ALA A 148 -17.80 -15.44 0.05
N GLN A 149 -18.96 -15.71 -0.57
CA GLN A 149 -19.02 -16.50 -1.81
C GLN A 149 -18.46 -15.74 -3.01
N TYR A 150 -18.75 -14.44 -3.11
CA TYR A 150 -18.22 -13.59 -4.17
C TYR A 150 -16.68 -13.49 -4.10
N TYR A 151 -16.14 -13.21 -2.91
CA TYR A 151 -14.69 -13.11 -2.73
C TYR A 151 -13.97 -14.44 -2.86
N GLU A 152 -14.58 -15.57 -2.49
CA GLU A 152 -13.96 -16.88 -2.74
C GLU A 152 -13.86 -17.19 -4.24
N GLN A 153 -14.77 -16.68 -5.08
CA GLN A 153 -14.67 -16.82 -6.53
C GLN A 153 -13.55 -15.95 -7.13
N LEU A 154 -13.39 -14.71 -6.62
CA LEU A 154 -12.37 -13.78 -7.12
C LEU A 154 -10.98 -14.07 -6.56
N PHE A 155 -10.88 -14.42 -5.28
CA PHE A 155 -9.63 -14.61 -4.53
C PHE A 155 -9.64 -15.96 -3.82
N PRO A 156 -9.57 -17.09 -4.58
CA PRO A 156 -9.73 -18.41 -4.01
C PRO A 156 -8.79 -18.67 -2.83
N SER A 157 -9.36 -19.11 -1.71
CA SER A 157 -8.69 -19.43 -0.45
C SER A 157 -7.98 -18.27 0.29
N VAL A 158 -7.94 -17.06 -0.28
CA VAL A 158 -7.22 -15.91 0.32
C VAL A 158 -7.81 -15.58 1.70
N ALA A 159 -9.14 -15.55 1.85
CA ALA A 159 -9.82 -15.28 3.12
C ALA A 159 -9.41 -16.26 4.24
N GLY A 160 -9.28 -17.54 3.89
CA GLY A 160 -8.84 -18.58 4.82
C GLY A 160 -7.36 -18.45 5.17
N GLU A 161 -6.52 -18.16 4.18
CA GLU A 161 -5.06 -18.07 4.31
C GLU A 161 -4.61 -16.82 5.09
N ILE A 162 -5.34 -15.70 4.99
CA ILE A 162 -5.07 -14.47 5.77
C ILE A 162 -5.05 -14.73 7.29
N ARG A 163 -5.86 -15.69 7.78
CA ARG A 163 -5.89 -16.05 9.20
C ARG A 163 -4.55 -16.59 9.69
N SER A 164 -3.80 -17.23 8.80
CA SER A 164 -2.47 -17.76 9.08
C SER A 164 -1.38 -16.70 8.95
N VAL A 165 -1.56 -15.71 8.06
CA VAL A 165 -0.60 -14.60 7.86
C VAL A 165 -0.61 -13.65 9.05
N VAL A 166 -1.79 -13.31 9.58
CA VAL A 166 -1.92 -12.43 10.74
C VAL A 166 -2.45 -13.24 11.92
N PRO A 167 -1.57 -13.78 12.78
CA PRO A 167 -1.99 -14.58 13.91
C PRO A 167 -2.82 -13.76 14.92
N GLU A 168 -3.63 -14.44 15.73
CA GLU A 168 -4.63 -13.77 16.58
C GLU A 168 -3.99 -12.90 17.69
N ASP A 169 -2.77 -13.20 18.13
CA ASP A 169 -2.04 -12.34 19.06
C ASP A 169 -1.70 -10.98 18.42
N GLU A 170 -1.39 -10.97 17.13
CA GLU A 170 -1.13 -9.74 16.38
C GLU A 170 -2.42 -8.97 16.11
N ILE A 171 -3.52 -9.66 15.77
CA ILE A 171 -4.86 -9.04 15.71
C ILE A 171 -5.22 -8.44 17.07
N ALA A 172 -4.95 -9.13 18.18
CA ALA A 172 -5.23 -8.62 19.52
C ALA A 172 -4.40 -7.38 19.86
N LYS A 173 -3.15 -7.30 19.42
CA LYS A 173 -2.30 -6.09 19.57
C LYS A 173 -2.88 -4.91 18.78
N VAL A 174 -3.26 -5.11 17.52
CA VAL A 174 -3.88 -4.05 16.71
C VAL A 174 -5.21 -3.61 17.30
N ARG A 175 -6.05 -4.55 17.74
CA ARG A 175 -7.33 -4.27 18.42
C ARG A 175 -7.17 -3.47 19.72
N ALA A 176 -6.01 -3.55 20.38
CA ALA A 176 -5.74 -2.79 21.59
C ALA A 176 -5.31 -1.33 21.30
N GLU A 177 -4.90 -1.04 20.06
CA GLU A 177 -4.65 0.32 19.60
C GLU A 177 -5.97 1.06 19.45
N ARG A 178 -6.08 2.21 20.13
CA ARG A 178 -7.30 3.03 20.14
C ARG A 178 -7.42 3.91 18.91
N ASP A 179 -6.29 4.26 18.33
CA ASP A 179 -6.21 5.06 17.11
C ASP A 179 -6.31 4.13 15.89
N GLU A 180 -7.52 3.99 15.34
CA GLU A 180 -7.76 3.11 14.18
C GLU A 180 -6.94 3.55 12.95
N ASP A 181 -6.56 4.83 12.86
CA ASP A 181 -5.75 5.36 11.77
C ASP A 181 -4.33 4.77 11.76
N ARG A 182 -3.86 4.20 12.89
CA ARG A 182 -2.57 3.50 12.98
C ARG A 182 -2.63 2.04 12.57
N TRP A 183 -3.82 1.44 12.46
CA TRP A 183 -3.93 0.02 12.13
C TRP A 183 -3.25 -0.35 10.80
N PRO A 184 -3.36 0.43 9.71
CA PRO A 184 -2.65 0.15 8.46
C PRO A 184 -1.13 0.01 8.64
N SER A 185 -0.51 0.90 9.43
CA SER A 185 0.94 0.86 9.67
C SER A 185 1.34 -0.38 10.48
N MET A 186 0.55 -0.75 11.50
CA MET A 186 0.78 -1.94 12.31
C MET A 186 0.64 -3.26 11.52
N LEU A 187 -0.26 -3.27 10.54
CA LEU A 187 -0.50 -4.41 9.66
C LEU A 187 0.51 -4.48 8.50
N SER A 188 1.10 -3.35 8.09
CA SER A 188 1.97 -3.23 6.90
C SER A 188 3.10 -4.26 6.82
N ARG A 189 3.63 -4.72 7.97
CA ARG A 189 4.66 -5.77 8.04
C ARG A 189 4.22 -7.12 7.45
N PHE A 190 2.93 -7.38 7.36
CA PHE A 190 2.37 -8.59 6.77
C PHE A 190 2.17 -8.46 5.25
N GLY A 191 2.33 -7.26 4.69
CA GLY A 191 2.09 -6.98 3.27
C GLY A 191 2.83 -7.91 2.30
N PRO A 192 4.13 -8.21 2.49
CA PRO A 192 4.83 -9.11 1.56
C PRO A 192 4.22 -10.51 1.52
N GLN A 193 3.75 -11.02 2.66
CA GLN A 193 3.08 -12.32 2.74
C GLN A 193 1.68 -12.26 2.10
N VAL A 194 0.92 -11.20 2.38
CA VAL A 194 -0.40 -10.98 1.76
C VAL A 194 -0.29 -10.92 0.23
N LYS A 195 0.67 -10.14 -0.28
CA LYS A 195 0.90 -10.01 -1.73
C LYS A 195 1.34 -11.32 -2.35
N HIS A 196 2.09 -12.15 -1.62
CA HIS A 196 2.41 -13.49 -2.06
C HIS A 196 1.16 -14.37 -2.21
N LEU A 197 0.26 -14.35 -1.22
CA LEU A 197 -1.03 -15.06 -1.30
C LEU A 197 -1.86 -14.59 -2.49
N CYS A 198 -1.94 -13.28 -2.71
CA CYS A 198 -2.65 -12.71 -3.85
C CYS A 198 -2.03 -13.11 -5.19
N ALA A 199 -0.70 -13.15 -5.28
CA ALA A 199 -0.01 -13.63 -6.46
C ALA A 199 -0.24 -15.12 -6.71
N ASP A 200 -0.34 -15.94 -5.66
CA ASP A 200 -0.72 -17.36 -5.76
C ASP A 200 -2.17 -17.55 -6.21
N ALA A 201 -3.11 -16.76 -5.67
CA ALA A 201 -4.50 -16.77 -6.09
C ALA A 201 -4.63 -16.41 -7.59
N ALA A 202 -3.92 -15.37 -8.04
CA ALA A 202 -3.87 -15.00 -9.46
C ALA A 202 -3.35 -16.15 -10.35
N ARG A 203 -2.30 -16.85 -9.90
CA ARG A 203 -1.75 -18.01 -10.62
C ARG A 203 -2.75 -19.16 -10.68
N ARG A 204 -3.51 -19.42 -9.62
CA ARG A 204 -4.54 -20.48 -9.59
C ARG A 204 -5.62 -20.24 -10.65
N LEU A 205 -6.06 -18.99 -10.81
CA LEU A 205 -7.04 -18.62 -11.84
C LEU A 205 -6.53 -18.82 -13.26
N SER A 206 -5.25 -18.50 -13.54
CA SER A 206 -4.68 -18.67 -14.88
C SER A 206 -4.46 -20.14 -15.29
N HIS A 207 -4.51 -21.07 -14.33
CA HIS A 207 -4.34 -22.50 -14.55
C HIS A 207 -5.64 -23.31 -14.42
N SER A 208 -6.77 -22.68 -14.10
CA SER A 208 -8.07 -23.33 -14.19
C SER A 208 -8.40 -23.54 -15.66
N PRO A 209 -8.45 -24.78 -16.18
CA PRO A 209 -8.92 -25.01 -17.53
C PRO A 209 -10.36 -24.52 -17.61
N THR A 210 -10.62 -23.61 -18.56
CA THR A 210 -11.97 -23.22 -18.94
C THR A 210 -12.68 -24.46 -19.50
N SER A 211 -13.26 -25.28 -18.63
CA SER A 211 -14.24 -26.28 -19.05
C SER A 211 -15.57 -25.55 -19.24
N VAL A 212 -15.69 -24.86 -20.37
CA VAL A 212 -16.98 -24.56 -20.99
C VAL A 212 -16.86 -24.99 -22.44
N GLU A 213 -17.01 -26.32 -22.65
CA GLU A 213 -17.61 -26.79 -23.88
C GLU A 213 -19.03 -26.22 -23.93
N GLU A 214 -19.31 -25.52 -25.02
CA GLU A 214 -20.64 -25.07 -25.43
C GLU A 214 -21.64 -26.24 -25.35
N ARG A 215 -22.78 -25.99 -24.71
CA ARG A 215 -24.03 -26.73 -24.92
C ARG A 215 -25.18 -25.77 -25.05
#